data_AF-A0A7X9ECF6-F1
#
_entry.id   AF-A0A7X9ECF6-F1
#
_cell.length_a   1.000
_cell.length_b   1.000
_cell.length_c   1.000
_cell.angle_alpha   90.00
_cell.angle_beta   90.00
_cell.angle_gamma   90.00
#
_symmetry.space_group_name_H-M   'P 1'
#
loop_
_entity.id
_entity.type
_entity.pdbx_description
1 polymer ?
#
loop_
_entity_poly.entity_id
_entity_poly.type
_entity_poly.pdbx_seq_one_letter_code
_entity_poly.pdbx_strand_id
1 'polypeptide(L)'
;MFFTAGRIDKIAQELKSYIYQDKVKVENFKMKEGTFKNVQEVDASSASWKEFGTGMRWGGYKYHAWFRTDVTIPKEMDGKTVAIIVHTGQEGWDATNPQFIAFVNGVLMQGLDVNHQEVVLTHSAKAGDEYRIDLHAYSGMKDSKVDLFAEVVSIDTKIRKLYYDIYVPLQVAGKLPEDDKKRIDILNALNNAVNLLDLRKPLSPMFYDSVEKALEYLENEFYKKLCGPQEAEATCVGHTHIDVAWLWPLDQTREKVVRSFSTVLRLMEEYPEYIFMSSQPQLYKFLKQDYPEVYNQVKERIKDGRWEADGAMWLEADCNLISGESLVRQILFGTRFFEEEFGVKNQILWLPDVFGYSAALPQILVKSDIDYFMTTKISWNQFNKLPYDTFMWKGLDGTEILTHFITTRDYEAVSASPASSASHFTTYNGYL
;
A
#
# COMPACT_ATOMS: atom_id res chain seq x y z
N MET A 1 -20.16 -14.23 -24.48
CA MET A 1 -19.71 -13.60 -23.22
C MET A 1 -18.63 -12.53 -23.40
N PHE A 2 -17.78 -12.58 -24.43
CA PHE A 2 -16.79 -11.51 -24.70
C PHE A 2 -17.40 -10.10 -24.78
N PHE A 3 -18.52 -9.94 -25.50
CA PHE A 3 -19.22 -8.66 -25.58
C PHE A 3 -19.77 -8.17 -24.22
N THR A 4 -20.12 -9.10 -23.32
CA THR A 4 -20.66 -8.77 -21.99
C THR A 4 -19.58 -8.19 -21.09
N ALA A 5 -18.44 -8.87 -20.97
CA ALA A 5 -17.32 -8.42 -20.14
C ALA A 5 -16.79 -7.05 -20.60
N GLY A 6 -16.58 -6.87 -21.92
CA GLY A 6 -16.13 -5.58 -22.46
C GLY A 6 -17.14 -4.44 -22.27
N ARG A 7 -18.45 -4.74 -22.30
CA ARG A 7 -19.49 -3.75 -21.97
C ARG A 7 -19.44 -3.34 -20.50
N ILE A 8 -19.32 -4.31 -19.59
CA ILE A 8 -19.23 -4.05 -18.15
C ILE A 8 -17.98 -3.22 -17.85
N ASP A 9 -16.82 -3.60 -18.41
CA ASP A 9 -15.56 -2.85 -18.23
C ASP A 9 -15.71 -1.40 -18.69
N LYS A 10 -16.23 -1.18 -19.91
CA LYS A 10 -16.44 0.17 -20.43
C LYS A 10 -17.29 1.03 -19.49
N ILE A 11 -18.34 0.46 -18.92
CA ILE A 11 -19.23 1.16 -17.99
C ILE A 11 -18.56 1.39 -16.64
N ALA A 12 -17.76 0.44 -16.15
CA ALA A 12 -16.94 0.65 -14.96
C ALA A 12 -15.93 1.79 -15.15
N GLN A 13 -15.24 1.86 -16.31
CA GLN A 13 -14.34 2.98 -16.61
C GLN A 13 -15.08 4.32 -16.73
N GLU A 14 -16.31 4.32 -17.25
CA GLU A 14 -17.15 5.52 -17.27
C GLU A 14 -17.53 5.97 -15.85
N LEU A 15 -17.95 5.05 -14.97
CA LEU A 15 -18.20 5.33 -13.55
C LEU A 15 -16.95 5.86 -12.84
N LYS A 16 -15.77 5.29 -13.12
CA LYS A 16 -14.48 5.77 -12.58
C LYS A 16 -14.26 7.24 -12.86
N SER A 17 -14.63 7.71 -14.06
CA SER A 17 -14.49 9.11 -14.46
C SER A 17 -15.39 10.07 -13.67
N TYR A 18 -16.44 9.55 -13.02
CA TYR A 18 -17.42 10.32 -12.24
C TYR A 18 -17.15 10.33 -10.73
N ILE A 19 -16.15 9.58 -10.26
CA ILE A 19 -15.79 9.53 -8.83
C ILE A 19 -15.33 10.89 -8.34
N TYR A 20 -14.48 11.57 -9.11
CA TYR A 20 -13.89 12.86 -8.75
C TYR A 20 -14.65 13.99 -9.42
N GLN A 21 -15.30 14.83 -8.62
CA GLN A 21 -16.12 15.94 -9.07
C GLN A 21 -15.57 17.28 -8.56
N ASP A 22 -16.19 18.38 -9.00
CA ASP A 22 -15.91 19.75 -8.55
C ASP A 22 -14.42 20.14 -8.57
N LYS A 23 -13.65 19.66 -9.54
CA LYS A 23 -12.18 19.78 -9.55
C LYS A 23 -11.71 21.24 -9.57
N VAL A 24 -10.91 21.62 -8.58
CA VAL A 24 -10.26 22.94 -8.49
C VAL A 24 -8.75 22.76 -8.52
N LYS A 25 -8.10 23.35 -9.51
CA LYS A 25 -6.64 23.32 -9.64
C LYS A 25 -5.96 24.15 -8.55
N VAL A 26 -4.88 23.61 -8.01
CA VAL A 26 -4.04 24.30 -7.03
C VAL A 26 -2.80 24.85 -7.74
N GLU A 27 -2.80 26.14 -8.02
CA GLU A 27 -1.75 26.79 -8.83
C GLU A 27 -0.74 27.60 -8.01
N ASN A 28 -1.02 27.83 -6.72
CA ASN A 28 -0.26 28.73 -5.85
C ASN A 28 0.59 27.96 -4.85
N PHE A 29 1.53 27.15 -5.35
CA PHE A 29 2.53 26.56 -4.47
C PHE A 29 3.68 27.53 -4.21
N LYS A 30 4.26 27.40 -3.03
CA LYS A 30 5.59 27.92 -2.72
C LYS A 30 6.52 26.75 -2.55
N MET A 31 7.74 26.87 -3.07
CA MET A 31 8.79 25.87 -2.94
C MET A 31 9.92 26.40 -2.06
N LYS A 32 10.40 25.57 -1.14
CA LYS A 32 11.65 25.80 -0.41
C LYS A 32 12.56 24.59 -0.59
N GLU A 33 13.76 24.83 -1.08
CA GLU A 33 14.76 23.78 -1.33
C GLU A 33 15.48 23.42 -0.03
N GLY A 34 15.68 22.12 0.22
CA GLY A 34 16.42 21.65 1.39
C GLY A 34 15.84 20.41 2.04
N THR A 35 16.68 19.78 2.87
CA THR A 35 16.38 18.54 3.59
C THR A 35 15.91 18.88 5.01
N PHE A 36 14.65 19.29 5.15
CA PHE A 36 14.00 19.53 6.44
C PHE A 36 13.14 18.33 6.81
N LYS A 37 13.11 17.93 8.08
CA LYS A 37 12.37 16.73 8.51
C LYS A 37 10.88 16.97 8.75
N ASN A 38 10.51 18.17 9.16
CA ASN A 38 9.15 18.51 9.57
C ASN A 38 8.82 19.99 9.28
N VAL A 39 7.54 20.33 9.47
CA VAL A 39 6.99 21.66 9.22
C VAL A 39 7.68 22.73 10.08
N GLN A 40 8.05 22.39 11.32
CA GLN A 40 8.71 23.31 12.24
C GLN A 40 10.13 23.67 11.77
N GLU A 41 10.89 22.69 11.27
CA GLU A 41 12.24 22.90 10.73
C GLU A 41 12.23 23.75 9.46
N VAL A 42 11.31 23.48 8.53
CA VAL A 42 11.21 24.28 7.29
C VAL A 42 10.78 25.71 7.59
N ASP A 43 9.95 25.94 8.61
CA ASP A 43 9.51 27.27 9.04
C ASP A 43 10.61 28.04 9.78
N ALA A 44 11.41 27.37 10.60
CA ALA A 44 12.54 27.97 11.31
C ALA A 44 13.73 28.31 10.38
N SER A 45 13.78 27.69 9.19
CA SER A 45 14.85 27.91 8.22
C SER A 45 14.87 29.34 7.67
N SER A 46 16.06 29.94 7.63
CA SER A 46 16.30 31.25 7.03
C SER A 46 16.18 31.27 5.50
N ALA A 47 16.07 30.10 4.84
CA ALA A 47 15.88 30.03 3.40
C ALA A 47 14.49 30.55 3.01
N SER A 48 14.43 31.37 1.97
CA SER A 48 13.19 31.97 1.48
C SER A 48 12.35 30.96 0.70
N TRP A 49 11.04 31.01 0.91
CA TRP A 49 10.06 30.37 0.02
C TRP A 49 10.05 31.11 -1.34
N LYS A 50 10.12 30.36 -2.43
CA LYS A 50 10.00 30.86 -3.81
C LYS A 50 8.64 30.49 -4.36
N GLU A 51 8.03 31.34 -5.16
CA GLU A 51 6.79 30.99 -5.87
C GLU A 51 7.04 29.81 -6.82
N PHE A 52 6.12 28.84 -6.82
CA PHE A 52 6.14 27.65 -7.67
C PHE A 52 4.76 27.49 -8.30
N GLY A 53 4.63 27.90 -9.56
CA GLY A 53 3.37 27.88 -10.28
C GLY A 53 3.36 26.89 -11.45
N THR A 54 2.23 26.85 -12.14
CA THR A 54 2.02 26.04 -13.35
C THR A 54 3.13 26.25 -14.38
N GLY A 55 3.73 25.14 -14.86
CA GLY A 55 4.81 25.15 -15.85
C GLY A 55 6.22 25.24 -15.26
N MET A 56 6.36 25.41 -13.93
CA MET A 56 7.64 25.25 -13.24
C MET A 56 7.95 23.78 -12.98
N ARG A 57 9.25 23.46 -12.97
CA ARG A 57 9.74 22.09 -12.77
C ARG A 57 10.78 22.02 -11.67
N TRP A 58 10.72 20.95 -10.89
CA TRP A 58 11.62 20.68 -9.77
C TRP A 58 12.24 19.29 -9.88
N GLY A 59 13.24 18.99 -9.06
CA GLY A 59 13.89 17.68 -9.04
C GLY A 59 15.28 17.67 -9.68
N GLY A 60 15.82 16.47 -9.84
CA GLY A 60 17.22 16.16 -10.10
C GLY A 60 17.61 14.87 -9.38
N TYR A 61 18.89 14.48 -9.43
CA TYR A 61 19.35 13.29 -8.71
C TYR A 61 19.28 13.48 -7.17
N LYS A 62 18.44 12.68 -6.50
CA LYS A 62 18.29 12.65 -5.03
C LYS A 62 18.05 14.03 -4.41
N TYR A 63 17.12 14.77 -4.99
CA TYR A 63 16.86 16.17 -4.65
C TYR A 63 15.66 16.30 -3.72
N HIS A 64 15.78 17.19 -2.72
CA HIS A 64 14.71 17.47 -1.74
C HIS A 64 14.16 18.88 -1.88
N ALA A 65 12.84 18.98 -1.79
CA ALA A 65 12.14 20.26 -1.72
C ALA A 65 10.90 20.13 -0.84
N TRP A 66 10.46 21.26 -0.30
CA TRP A 66 9.19 21.41 0.37
C TRP A 66 8.27 22.26 -0.50
N PHE A 67 7.02 21.82 -0.62
CA PHE A 67 5.96 22.58 -1.27
C PHE A 67 4.91 22.97 -0.24
N ARG A 68 4.44 24.21 -0.27
CA ARG A 68 3.36 24.69 0.59
C ARG A 68 2.31 25.42 -0.20
N THR A 69 1.05 25.19 0.12
CA THR A 69 -0.08 25.95 -0.40
C THR A 69 -1.21 25.97 0.63
N ASP A 70 -2.09 26.96 0.53
CA ASP A 70 -3.30 27.06 1.33
C ASP A 70 -4.49 26.89 0.37
N VAL A 71 -5.39 25.96 0.69
CA VAL A 71 -6.59 25.70 -0.11
C VAL A 71 -7.84 26.00 0.70
N THR A 72 -8.81 26.66 0.07
CA THR A 72 -10.11 26.98 0.68
C THR A 72 -11.18 26.12 0.04
N ILE A 73 -12.03 25.49 0.85
CA ILE A 73 -13.12 24.64 0.36
C ILE A 73 -14.17 25.48 -0.38
N PRO A 74 -14.43 25.22 -1.68
CA PRO A 74 -15.49 25.88 -2.43
C PRO A 74 -16.89 25.53 -1.91
N LYS A 75 -17.88 26.38 -2.20
CA LYS A 75 -19.27 26.16 -1.77
C LYS A 75 -19.88 24.89 -2.37
N GLU A 76 -19.43 24.52 -3.56
CA GLU A 76 -19.89 23.35 -4.31
C GLU A 76 -19.51 22.04 -3.62
N MET A 77 -18.54 22.06 -2.72
CA MET A 77 -18.05 20.90 -1.97
C MET A 77 -18.64 20.77 -0.56
N ASP A 78 -19.52 21.68 -0.14
CA ASP A 78 -20.12 21.67 1.20
C ASP A 78 -20.83 20.34 1.49
N GLY A 79 -20.54 19.75 2.65
CA GLY A 79 -21.08 18.47 3.11
C GLY A 79 -20.53 17.23 2.38
N LYS A 80 -19.61 17.37 1.43
CA LYS A 80 -19.01 16.24 0.69
C LYS A 80 -17.70 15.76 1.32
N THR A 81 -17.29 14.54 0.98
CA THR A 81 -15.91 14.10 1.16
C THR A 81 -15.02 14.86 0.19
N VAL A 82 -13.96 15.48 0.71
CA VAL A 82 -13.00 16.28 -0.09
C VAL A 82 -11.61 15.74 0.09
N ALA A 83 -10.87 15.65 -1.01
CA ALA A 83 -9.48 15.26 -1.03
C ALA A 83 -8.63 16.23 -1.87
N ILE A 84 -7.33 16.20 -1.64
CA ILE A 84 -6.35 16.72 -2.59
C ILE A 84 -5.70 15.56 -3.33
N ILE A 85 -5.68 15.66 -4.66
CA ILE A 85 -4.92 14.77 -5.52
C ILE A 85 -3.61 15.46 -5.85
N VAL A 86 -2.49 14.77 -5.68
CA VAL A 86 -1.15 15.27 -6.00
C VAL A 86 -0.42 14.25 -6.87
N HIS A 87 0.11 14.69 -8.01
CA HIS A 87 0.89 13.83 -8.89
C HIS A 87 1.92 14.62 -9.68
N THR A 88 2.92 13.91 -10.23
CA THR A 88 3.98 14.51 -11.06
C THR A 88 3.81 14.21 -12.55
N GLY A 89 2.77 13.45 -12.90
CA GLY A 89 2.55 12.96 -14.27
C GLY A 89 3.59 11.93 -14.74
N GLN A 90 4.49 11.50 -13.86
CA GLN A 90 5.36 10.36 -14.11
C GLN A 90 4.61 9.06 -13.84
N GLU A 91 4.95 8.04 -14.62
CA GLU A 91 4.48 6.67 -14.46
C GLU A 91 5.69 5.75 -14.19
N GLY A 92 5.45 4.47 -13.91
CA GLY A 92 6.50 3.47 -13.74
C GLY A 92 6.94 3.27 -12.30
N TRP A 93 8.16 2.75 -12.10
CA TRP A 93 8.57 2.23 -10.79
C TRP A 93 8.83 3.34 -9.76
N ASP A 94 8.17 3.22 -8.62
CA ASP A 94 8.15 4.26 -7.58
C ASP A 94 9.54 4.65 -7.06
N ALA A 95 10.49 3.72 -6.93
CA ALA A 95 11.84 4.06 -6.43
C ALA A 95 12.62 5.03 -7.34
N THR A 96 12.19 5.19 -8.60
CA THR A 96 12.77 6.16 -9.55
C THR A 96 11.95 7.44 -9.68
N ASN A 97 10.73 7.45 -9.13
CA ASN A 97 9.79 8.55 -9.23
C ASN A 97 9.80 9.41 -7.96
N PRO A 98 9.30 10.66 -8.07
CA PRO A 98 9.14 11.53 -6.91
C PRO A 98 8.19 10.94 -5.88
N GLN A 99 8.59 11.03 -4.61
CA GLN A 99 7.86 10.54 -3.44
C GLN A 99 7.67 11.69 -2.46
N PHE A 100 6.54 11.72 -1.75
CA PHE A 100 6.22 12.80 -0.83
C PHE A 100 5.77 12.28 0.53
N ILE A 101 5.99 13.08 1.57
CA ILE A 101 5.25 13.01 2.84
C ILE A 101 4.30 14.20 2.86
N ALA A 102 3.00 13.91 2.95
CA ALA A 102 1.97 14.94 2.99
C ALA A 102 1.63 15.31 4.43
N PHE A 103 1.53 16.61 4.68
CA PHE A 103 1.05 17.18 5.93
C PHE A 103 -0.16 18.08 5.64
N VAL A 104 -1.17 18.00 6.51
CA VAL A 104 -2.37 18.84 6.46
C VAL A 104 -2.46 19.58 7.78
N ASN A 105 -2.49 20.91 7.74
CA ASN A 105 -2.49 21.77 8.92
C ASN A 105 -1.36 21.44 9.92
N GLY A 106 -0.18 21.07 9.39
CA GLY A 106 0.99 20.69 10.18
C GLY A 106 1.00 19.24 10.68
N VAL A 107 -0.08 18.48 10.47
CA VAL A 107 -0.20 17.07 10.89
C VAL A 107 0.23 16.16 9.75
N LEU A 108 1.13 15.21 10.03
CA LEU A 108 1.59 14.21 9.06
C LEU A 108 0.44 13.25 8.75
N MET A 109 0.04 13.21 7.47
CA MET A 109 -1.06 12.38 6.99
C MET A 109 -0.56 11.03 6.50
N GLN A 110 0.15 11.01 5.37
CA GLN A 110 0.56 9.78 4.68
C GLN A 110 1.68 10.05 3.67
N GLY A 111 2.25 8.98 3.11
CA GLY A 111 3.09 9.06 1.92
C GLY A 111 2.29 9.26 0.63
N LEU A 112 2.90 9.90 -0.37
CA LEU A 112 2.38 9.97 -1.73
C LEU A 112 3.45 9.53 -2.74
N ASP A 113 2.99 8.89 -3.80
CA ASP A 113 3.78 8.37 -4.88
C ASP A 113 2.94 8.18 -6.15
N VAL A 114 3.48 7.50 -7.16
CA VAL A 114 2.77 7.25 -8.42
C VAL A 114 1.52 6.38 -8.26
N ASN A 115 1.46 5.54 -7.24
CA ASN A 115 0.33 4.65 -6.92
C ASN A 115 -0.63 5.28 -5.89
N HIS A 116 -0.12 6.15 -5.01
CA HIS A 116 -0.89 6.82 -3.96
C HIS A 116 -0.85 8.34 -4.16
N GLN A 117 -1.89 8.88 -4.79
CA GLN A 117 -1.96 10.29 -5.17
C GLN A 117 -3.03 11.08 -4.39
N GLU A 118 -3.88 10.41 -3.62
CA GLU A 118 -5.03 11.01 -2.93
C GLU A 118 -4.78 11.17 -1.43
N VAL A 119 -4.98 12.37 -0.88
CA VAL A 119 -5.10 12.61 0.57
C VAL A 119 -6.49 13.14 0.87
N VAL A 120 -7.29 12.38 1.62
CA VAL A 120 -8.59 12.85 2.11
C VAL A 120 -8.37 13.94 3.16
N LEU A 121 -8.94 15.12 2.92
CA LEU A 121 -8.87 16.26 3.84
C LEU A 121 -9.97 16.17 4.90
N THR A 122 -11.17 15.75 4.50
CA THR A 122 -12.34 15.60 5.38
C THR A 122 -13.42 14.77 4.69
N HIS A 123 -14.20 14.03 5.48
CA HIS A 123 -15.39 13.30 5.02
C HIS A 123 -16.67 14.14 5.03
N SER A 124 -16.61 15.34 5.61
CA SER A 124 -17.74 16.27 5.68
C SER A 124 -17.21 17.70 5.65
N ALA A 125 -16.91 18.19 4.45
CA ALA A 125 -16.34 19.52 4.27
C ALA A 125 -17.33 20.63 4.63
N LYS A 126 -16.82 21.77 5.10
CA LYS A 126 -17.60 23.00 5.23
C LYS A 126 -17.04 24.05 4.28
N ALA A 127 -17.93 24.70 3.54
CA ALA A 127 -17.54 25.76 2.63
C ALA A 127 -16.80 26.88 3.37
N GLY A 128 -15.64 27.28 2.84
CA GLY A 128 -14.79 28.29 3.45
C GLY A 128 -13.77 27.76 4.47
N ASP A 129 -13.80 26.47 4.83
CA ASP A 129 -12.70 25.87 5.60
C ASP A 129 -11.38 26.02 4.83
N GLU A 130 -10.32 26.34 5.55
CA GLU A 130 -8.97 26.47 4.99
C GLU A 130 -8.09 25.31 5.45
N TYR A 131 -7.37 24.71 4.51
CA TYR A 131 -6.40 23.66 4.76
C TYR A 131 -5.04 24.10 4.24
N ARG A 132 -4.05 24.11 5.11
CA ARG A 132 -2.64 24.24 4.72
C ARG A 132 -2.10 22.88 4.33
N ILE A 133 -1.60 22.78 3.11
CA ILE A 133 -0.97 21.57 2.59
C ILE A 133 0.53 21.80 2.48
N ASP A 134 1.29 20.93 3.15
CA ASP A 134 2.74 20.88 3.07
C ASP A 134 3.16 19.52 2.50
N LEU A 135 4.04 19.52 1.51
CA LEU A 135 4.58 18.31 0.87
C LEU A 135 6.10 18.30 1.03
N HIS A 136 6.62 17.37 1.82
CA HIS A 136 8.05 17.08 1.86
C HIS A 136 8.37 16.12 0.71
N ALA A 137 9.08 16.61 -0.31
CA ALA A 137 9.26 15.93 -1.57
C ALA A 137 10.70 15.45 -1.77
N TYR A 138 10.85 14.22 -2.24
CA TYR A 138 12.10 13.63 -2.71
C TYR A 138 11.95 13.25 -4.17
N SER A 139 12.85 13.70 -5.04
CA SER A 139 12.72 13.56 -6.50
C SER A 139 13.04 12.17 -7.05
N GLY A 140 13.59 11.27 -6.25
CA GLY A 140 14.03 9.96 -6.69
C GLY A 140 15.46 9.94 -7.26
N MET A 141 15.82 8.82 -7.91
CA MET A 141 17.17 8.57 -8.43
C MET A 141 17.36 8.98 -9.89
N LYS A 142 16.32 9.46 -10.57
CA LYS A 142 16.40 9.89 -11.96
C LYS A 142 16.87 11.35 -11.99
N ASP A 143 17.95 11.62 -12.71
CA ASP A 143 18.45 12.98 -12.90
C ASP A 143 17.60 13.72 -13.94
N SER A 144 16.38 14.06 -13.55
CA SER A 144 15.43 14.78 -14.39
C SER A 144 14.53 15.66 -13.54
N LYS A 145 14.07 16.76 -14.14
CA LYS A 145 13.03 17.58 -13.52
C LYS A 145 11.64 17.09 -13.88
N VAL A 146 10.71 17.26 -12.96
CA VAL A 146 9.32 16.86 -13.06
C VAL A 146 8.40 18.06 -12.79
N ASP A 147 7.19 17.97 -13.29
CA ASP A 147 6.10 18.89 -12.96
C ASP A 147 5.46 18.45 -11.63
N LEU A 148 4.74 19.35 -10.95
CA LEU A 148 3.91 19.05 -9.79
C LEU A 148 2.49 19.55 -10.09
N PHE A 149 1.53 18.63 -10.06
CA PHE A 149 0.12 18.92 -10.24
C PHE A 149 -0.61 18.62 -8.95
N ALA A 150 -1.51 19.51 -8.57
CA ALA A 150 -2.47 19.21 -7.51
C ALA A 150 -3.84 19.79 -7.81
N GLU A 151 -4.88 19.05 -7.41
CA GLU A 151 -6.27 19.43 -7.56
C GLU A 151 -7.02 19.09 -6.27
N VAL A 152 -7.84 20.01 -5.77
CA VAL A 152 -8.84 19.72 -4.74
C VAL A 152 -10.08 19.19 -5.45
N VAL A 153 -10.61 18.07 -4.96
CA VAL A 153 -11.73 17.36 -5.59
C VAL A 153 -12.75 16.95 -4.53
N SER A 154 -14.02 16.92 -4.91
CA SER A 154 -15.03 16.19 -4.15
C SER A 154 -15.04 14.72 -4.60
N ILE A 155 -15.26 13.82 -3.65
CA ILE A 155 -15.32 12.38 -3.88
C ILE A 155 -16.78 11.93 -3.77
N ASP A 156 -17.31 11.37 -4.84
CA ASP A 156 -18.59 10.67 -4.80
C ASP A 156 -18.42 9.25 -4.26
N THR A 157 -18.71 9.07 -2.98
CA THR A 157 -18.52 7.80 -2.28
C THR A 157 -19.45 6.69 -2.78
N LYS A 158 -20.65 7.03 -3.27
CA LYS A 158 -21.60 6.04 -3.82
C LYS A 158 -21.13 5.53 -5.18
N ILE A 159 -20.70 6.42 -6.06
CA ILE A 159 -20.13 6.04 -7.37
C ILE A 159 -18.83 5.27 -7.16
N ARG A 160 -17.97 5.70 -6.24
CA ARG A 160 -16.72 4.99 -5.89
C ARG A 160 -17.00 3.57 -5.41
N LYS A 161 -17.98 3.39 -4.52
CA LYS A 161 -18.40 2.07 -4.06
C LYS A 161 -18.88 1.21 -5.22
N LEU A 162 -19.81 1.72 -6.04
CA LEU A 162 -20.35 0.97 -7.18
C LEU A 162 -19.27 0.59 -8.18
N TYR A 163 -18.31 1.49 -8.45
CA TYR A 163 -17.18 1.20 -9.32
C TYR A 163 -16.40 -0.02 -8.82
N TYR A 164 -16.02 -0.07 -7.54
CA TYR A 164 -15.28 -1.21 -6.99
C TYR A 164 -16.13 -2.49 -6.86
N ASP A 165 -17.42 -2.37 -6.53
CA ASP A 165 -18.37 -3.50 -6.50
C ASP A 165 -18.57 -4.13 -7.90
N ILE A 166 -18.27 -3.41 -8.98
CA ILE A 166 -18.27 -3.94 -10.36
C ILE A 166 -16.88 -4.38 -10.79
N TYR A 167 -15.87 -3.54 -10.57
CA TYR A 167 -14.53 -3.74 -11.09
C TYR A 167 -13.85 -4.97 -10.48
N VAL A 168 -13.92 -5.14 -9.15
CA VAL A 168 -13.26 -6.26 -8.48
C VAL A 168 -13.84 -7.60 -8.91
N PRO A 169 -15.17 -7.84 -8.89
CA PRO A 169 -15.72 -9.10 -9.40
C PRO A 169 -15.46 -9.32 -10.89
N LEU A 170 -15.40 -8.24 -11.69
CA LEU A 170 -15.04 -8.35 -13.10
C LEU A 170 -13.60 -8.87 -13.29
N GLN A 171 -12.66 -8.39 -12.48
CA GLN A 171 -11.28 -8.91 -12.47
C GLN A 171 -11.26 -10.39 -12.10
N VAL A 172 -12.00 -10.79 -11.06
CA VAL A 172 -12.14 -12.21 -10.66
C VAL A 172 -12.70 -13.05 -11.81
N ALA A 173 -13.77 -12.60 -12.47
CA ALA A 173 -14.34 -13.30 -13.63
C ALA A 173 -13.36 -13.42 -14.81
N GLY A 174 -12.46 -12.44 -14.97
CA GLY A 174 -11.37 -12.49 -15.95
C GLY A 174 -10.29 -13.52 -15.63
N LYS A 175 -10.21 -13.99 -14.38
CA LYS A 175 -9.23 -15.00 -13.96
C LYS A 175 -9.75 -16.44 -14.03
N LEU A 176 -11.06 -16.62 -14.14
CA LEU A 176 -11.70 -17.93 -14.17
C LEU A 176 -11.79 -18.50 -15.61
N PRO A 177 -11.78 -19.84 -15.79
CA PRO A 177 -12.02 -20.48 -17.09
C PRO A 177 -13.33 -20.00 -17.74
N GLU A 178 -13.38 -19.98 -19.08
CA GLU A 178 -14.52 -19.36 -19.76
C GLU A 178 -15.86 -20.04 -19.52
N ASP A 179 -15.82 -21.36 -19.36
CA ASP A 179 -16.93 -22.26 -19.10
C ASP A 179 -17.20 -22.49 -17.61
N ASP A 180 -16.44 -21.84 -16.72
CA ASP A 180 -16.65 -21.92 -15.27
C ASP A 180 -18.00 -21.29 -14.89
N LYS A 181 -18.82 -22.04 -14.16
CA LYS A 181 -20.13 -21.57 -13.69
C LYS A 181 -20.01 -20.29 -12.84
N LYS A 182 -19.00 -20.17 -11.97
CA LYS A 182 -18.80 -18.97 -11.14
C LYS A 182 -18.53 -17.75 -12.02
N ARG A 183 -17.74 -17.90 -13.09
CA ARG A 183 -17.50 -16.82 -14.06
C ARG A 183 -18.81 -16.37 -14.71
N ILE A 184 -19.61 -17.32 -15.18
CA ILE A 184 -20.90 -17.05 -15.83
C ILE A 184 -21.84 -16.34 -14.85
N ASP A 185 -21.93 -16.81 -13.61
CA ASP A 185 -22.79 -16.24 -12.57
C ASP A 185 -22.36 -14.81 -12.22
N ILE A 186 -21.04 -14.56 -12.05
CA ILE A 186 -20.50 -13.21 -11.83
C ILE A 186 -20.86 -12.28 -13.00
N LEU A 187 -20.56 -12.68 -14.24
CA LEU A 187 -20.81 -11.83 -15.41
C LEU A 187 -22.31 -11.54 -15.60
N ASN A 188 -23.19 -12.49 -15.28
CA ASN A 188 -24.63 -12.28 -15.32
C ASN A 188 -25.09 -11.29 -14.25
N ALA A 189 -24.60 -11.43 -13.01
CA ALA A 189 -24.90 -10.50 -11.93
C ALA A 189 -24.43 -9.08 -12.26
N LEU A 190 -23.19 -8.93 -12.70
CA LEU A 190 -22.64 -7.63 -13.11
C LEU A 190 -23.40 -7.02 -14.30
N ASN A 191 -23.74 -7.83 -15.32
CA ASN A 191 -24.51 -7.34 -16.46
C ASN A 191 -25.89 -6.84 -16.04
N ASN A 192 -26.55 -7.51 -15.09
CA ASN A 192 -27.83 -7.06 -14.56
C ASN A 192 -27.70 -5.77 -13.75
N ALA A 193 -26.68 -5.65 -12.89
CA ALA A 193 -26.41 -4.41 -12.16
C ALA A 193 -26.18 -3.23 -13.13
N VAL A 194 -25.37 -3.46 -14.17
CA VAL A 194 -25.10 -2.48 -15.23
C VAL A 194 -26.36 -2.12 -16.03
N ASN A 195 -27.29 -3.05 -16.25
CA ASN A 195 -28.56 -2.77 -16.92
C ASN A 195 -29.49 -1.84 -16.13
N LEU A 196 -29.31 -1.75 -14.80
CA LEU A 196 -30.11 -0.86 -13.96
C LEU A 196 -29.69 0.61 -14.10
N LEU A 197 -28.45 0.87 -14.55
CA LEU A 197 -27.86 2.21 -14.59
C LEU A 197 -28.47 3.09 -15.69
N ASP A 198 -28.87 4.30 -15.32
CA ASP A 198 -29.34 5.33 -16.24
C ASP A 198 -28.20 6.25 -16.66
N LEU A 199 -27.50 5.87 -17.73
CA LEU A 199 -26.37 6.61 -18.28
C LEU A 199 -26.77 7.71 -19.29
N ARG A 200 -28.07 8.00 -19.46
CA ARG A 200 -28.53 9.02 -20.43
C ARG A 200 -28.12 10.44 -20.02
N LYS A 201 -28.12 10.69 -18.71
CA LYS A 201 -27.65 11.94 -18.10
C LYS A 201 -26.91 11.62 -16.81
N PRO A 202 -25.60 11.30 -16.89
CA PRO A 202 -24.76 11.07 -15.72
C PRO A 202 -24.86 12.21 -14.70
N LEU A 203 -24.73 11.90 -13.42
CA LEU A 203 -24.82 12.84 -12.29
C LEU A 203 -26.19 13.53 -12.11
N SER A 204 -27.23 13.08 -12.83
CA SER A 204 -28.60 13.53 -12.58
C SER A 204 -29.26 12.78 -11.42
N PRO A 205 -30.36 13.29 -10.84
CA PRO A 205 -31.12 12.55 -9.82
C PRO A 205 -31.52 11.13 -10.28
N MET A 206 -31.94 10.98 -11.54
CA MET A 206 -32.27 9.66 -12.10
C MET A 206 -31.07 8.72 -12.18
N PHE A 207 -29.88 9.25 -12.47
CA PHE A 207 -28.65 8.48 -12.43
C PHE A 207 -28.34 8.00 -11.00
N TYR A 208 -28.45 8.88 -9.99
CA TYR A 208 -28.23 8.49 -8.60
C TYR A 208 -29.26 7.46 -8.10
N ASP A 209 -30.54 7.61 -8.45
CA ASP A 209 -31.57 6.60 -8.16
C ASP A 209 -31.20 5.25 -8.78
N SER A 210 -30.59 5.25 -9.97
CA SER A 210 -30.14 4.03 -10.65
C SER A 210 -28.89 3.42 -10.01
N VAL A 211 -27.97 4.24 -9.49
CA VAL A 211 -26.78 3.80 -8.74
C VAL A 211 -27.20 3.10 -7.46
N GLU A 212 -28.15 3.67 -6.71
CA GLU A 212 -28.68 3.05 -5.49
C GLU A 212 -29.32 1.69 -5.77
N LYS A 213 -30.12 1.59 -6.83
CA LYS A 213 -30.71 0.30 -7.26
C LYS A 213 -29.65 -0.73 -7.65
N ALA A 214 -28.59 -0.31 -8.35
CA ALA A 214 -27.50 -1.20 -8.73
C ALA A 214 -26.72 -1.70 -7.51
N LEU A 215 -26.44 -0.82 -6.55
CA LEU A 215 -25.79 -1.19 -5.27
C LEU A 215 -26.65 -2.17 -4.47
N GLU A 216 -27.95 -1.89 -4.31
CA GLU A 216 -28.88 -2.78 -3.61
C GLU A 216 -28.99 -4.14 -4.31
N TYR A 217 -29.00 -4.15 -5.64
CA TYR A 217 -28.98 -5.39 -6.42
C TYR A 217 -27.70 -6.18 -6.17
N LEU A 218 -26.51 -5.57 -6.23
CA LEU A 218 -25.24 -6.27 -6.01
C LEU A 218 -25.15 -6.82 -4.58
N GLU A 219 -25.55 -6.04 -3.58
CA GLU A 219 -25.59 -6.49 -2.19
C GLU A 219 -26.44 -7.76 -2.01
N ASN A 220 -27.66 -7.77 -2.57
CA ASN A 220 -28.62 -8.84 -2.32
C ASN A 220 -28.46 -10.03 -3.28
N GLU A 221 -28.22 -9.79 -4.56
CA GLU A 221 -28.18 -10.83 -5.60
C GLU A 221 -26.78 -11.37 -5.84
N PHE A 222 -25.73 -10.58 -5.60
CA PHE A 222 -24.35 -11.04 -5.75
C PHE A 222 -23.74 -11.43 -4.40
N TYR A 223 -23.51 -10.47 -3.50
CA TYR A 223 -22.77 -10.73 -2.26
C TYR A 223 -23.50 -11.72 -1.34
N LYS A 224 -24.79 -11.55 -1.06
CA LYS A 224 -25.53 -12.45 -0.16
C LYS A 224 -25.87 -13.83 -0.75
N LYS A 225 -26.15 -13.92 -2.05
CA LYS A 225 -26.61 -15.16 -2.68
C LYS A 225 -25.51 -15.97 -3.34
N LEU A 226 -24.50 -15.32 -3.93
CA LEU A 226 -23.45 -15.97 -4.71
C LEU A 226 -22.12 -16.06 -3.96
N CYS A 227 -21.78 -15.08 -3.12
CA CYS A 227 -20.53 -15.04 -2.36
C CYS A 227 -20.66 -15.69 -0.96
N GLY A 228 -21.21 -16.91 -0.91
CA GLY A 228 -21.39 -17.67 0.33
C GLY A 228 -20.11 -18.35 0.85
N PRO A 229 -20.21 -19.08 1.99
CA PRO A 229 -19.09 -19.78 2.60
C PRO A 229 -18.37 -20.70 1.60
N GLN A 230 -17.04 -20.65 1.61
CA GLN A 230 -16.19 -21.48 0.76
C GLN A 230 -15.52 -22.59 1.58
N GLU A 231 -15.02 -23.62 0.90
CA GLU A 231 -14.29 -24.73 1.53
C GLU A 231 -12.89 -24.33 2.02
N ALA A 232 -12.36 -23.20 1.54
CA ALA A 232 -11.06 -22.68 1.91
C ALA A 232 -11.19 -21.25 2.46
N GLU A 233 -10.40 -20.96 3.48
CA GLU A 233 -10.25 -19.63 4.07
C GLU A 233 -8.95 -19.01 3.55
N ALA A 234 -9.04 -17.78 3.05
CA ALA A 234 -7.89 -16.98 2.67
C ALA A 234 -7.71 -15.88 3.72
N THR A 235 -6.61 -15.93 4.46
CA THR A 235 -6.24 -14.89 5.42
C THR A 235 -5.29 -13.92 4.75
N CYS A 236 -5.55 -12.61 4.89
CA CYS A 236 -4.79 -11.57 4.23
C CYS A 236 -4.26 -10.59 5.28
N VAL A 237 -2.94 -10.39 5.29
CA VAL A 237 -2.26 -9.46 6.18
C VAL A 237 -1.49 -8.47 5.31
N GLY A 238 -1.70 -7.17 5.55
CA GLY A 238 -0.92 -6.13 4.90
C GLY A 238 0.54 -6.23 5.31
N HIS A 239 1.46 -6.09 4.36
CA HIS A 239 2.89 -6.09 4.65
C HIS A 239 3.60 -5.02 3.83
N THR A 240 4.69 -4.47 4.38
CA THR A 240 5.58 -3.60 3.63
C THR A 240 7.02 -3.97 3.92
N HIS A 241 7.65 -4.59 2.93
CA HIS A 241 9.07 -4.87 2.93
C HIS A 241 9.85 -3.60 2.58
N ILE A 242 10.83 -3.23 3.42
CA ILE A 242 11.72 -2.11 3.16
C ILE A 242 13.16 -2.60 3.29
N ASP A 243 13.86 -2.70 2.16
CA ASP A 243 15.30 -2.91 2.18
C ASP A 243 15.98 -1.75 2.89
N VAL A 244 16.65 -2.05 4.02
CA VAL A 244 17.27 -1.01 4.83
C VAL A 244 18.35 -0.26 4.05
N ALA A 245 19.09 -0.96 3.19
CA ALA A 245 19.98 -0.35 2.22
C ALA A 245 20.10 -1.25 0.98
N TRP A 246 19.54 -0.81 -0.15
CA TRP A 246 19.65 -1.50 -1.44
C TRP A 246 20.06 -0.52 -2.54
N LEU A 247 19.10 0.07 -3.27
CA LEU A 247 19.38 1.09 -4.29
C LEU A 247 19.42 2.52 -3.74
N TRP A 248 18.98 2.70 -2.50
CA TRP A 248 18.94 4.00 -1.82
C TRP A 248 19.78 4.01 -0.54
N PRO A 249 20.27 5.20 -0.14
CA PRO A 249 21.00 5.37 1.11
C PRO A 249 20.09 5.30 2.35
N LEU A 250 20.69 5.17 3.54
CA LEU A 250 19.97 4.96 4.81
C LEU A 250 19.04 6.13 5.19
N ASP A 251 19.43 7.35 4.89
CA ASP A 251 18.60 8.55 5.05
C ASP A 251 17.26 8.41 4.31
N GLN A 252 17.29 7.86 3.10
CA GLN A 252 16.09 7.59 2.31
C GLN A 252 15.23 6.47 2.89
N THR A 253 15.83 5.44 3.48
CA THR A 253 15.09 4.42 4.23
C THR A 253 14.29 5.04 5.37
N ARG A 254 14.86 6.00 6.10
CA ARG A 254 14.17 6.67 7.22
C ARG A 254 12.92 7.41 6.75
N GLU A 255 12.98 8.08 5.60
CA GLU A 255 11.83 8.71 4.95
C GLU A 255 10.82 7.70 4.39
N LYS A 256 11.28 6.55 3.86
CA LYS A 256 10.41 5.46 3.39
C LYS A 256 9.61 4.83 4.53
N VAL A 257 10.23 4.67 5.70
CA VAL A 257 9.56 4.13 6.89
C VAL A 257 8.39 5.00 7.29
N VAL A 258 8.60 6.32 7.47
CA VAL A 258 7.51 7.19 7.90
C VAL A 258 6.40 7.29 6.86
N ARG A 259 6.72 7.34 5.56
CA ARG A 259 5.70 7.33 4.50
C ARG A 259 4.83 6.09 4.56
N SER A 260 5.47 4.93 4.61
CA SER A 260 4.75 3.65 4.61
C SER A 260 3.90 3.50 5.87
N PHE A 261 4.49 3.76 7.05
CA PHE A 261 3.81 3.51 8.32
C PHE A 261 2.69 4.52 8.57
N SER A 262 2.85 5.78 8.17
CA SER A 262 1.77 6.76 8.25
C SER A 262 0.61 6.42 7.32
N THR A 263 0.88 5.97 6.09
CA THR A 263 -0.17 5.49 5.18
C THR A 263 -0.93 4.30 5.79
N VAL A 264 -0.23 3.31 6.36
CA VAL A 264 -0.87 2.18 7.06
C VAL A 264 -1.75 2.64 8.21
N LEU A 265 -1.30 3.60 9.01
CA LEU A 265 -2.10 4.15 10.11
C LEU A 265 -3.40 4.82 9.61
N ARG A 266 -3.35 5.54 8.48
CA ARG A 266 -4.56 6.11 7.86
C ARG A 266 -5.50 5.04 7.33
N LEU A 267 -4.96 4.01 6.69
CA LEU A 267 -5.76 2.85 6.26
C LEU A 267 -6.44 2.17 7.45
N MET A 268 -5.76 2.02 8.59
CA MET A 268 -6.35 1.46 9.81
C MET A 268 -7.43 2.36 10.46
N GLU A 269 -7.47 3.65 10.14
CA GLU A 269 -8.56 4.54 10.57
C GLU A 269 -9.79 4.36 9.69
N GLU A 270 -9.60 4.18 8.39
CA GLU A 270 -10.69 4.00 7.41
C GLU A 270 -11.26 2.58 7.39
N TYR A 271 -10.41 1.56 7.62
CA TYR A 271 -10.75 0.14 7.53
C TYR A 271 -10.47 -0.56 8.87
N PRO A 272 -11.47 -0.69 9.76
CA PRO A 272 -11.30 -1.27 11.09
C PRO A 272 -10.76 -2.71 11.09
N GLU A 273 -11.07 -3.48 10.06
CA GLU A 273 -10.66 -4.88 9.85
C GLU A 273 -9.23 -5.04 9.31
N TYR A 274 -8.57 -3.94 8.93
CA TYR A 274 -7.25 -3.99 8.33
C TYR A 274 -6.17 -4.41 9.34
N ILE A 275 -5.48 -5.51 9.04
CA ILE A 275 -4.34 -6.03 9.81
C ILE A 275 -3.06 -5.80 9.00
N PHE A 276 -2.01 -5.35 9.66
CA PHE A 276 -0.71 -5.10 9.06
C PHE A 276 0.43 -5.71 9.88
N MET A 277 1.48 -6.18 9.21
CA MET A 277 2.67 -6.74 9.85
C MET A 277 3.94 -6.05 9.34
N SER A 278 4.87 -5.73 10.26
CA SER A 278 6.22 -5.28 9.90
C SER A 278 7.31 -5.95 10.73
N SER A 279 8.34 -6.43 10.02
CA SER A 279 9.30 -7.45 10.44
C SER A 279 10.56 -6.94 11.15
N GLN A 280 10.98 -5.71 10.89
CA GLN A 280 12.34 -5.24 11.17
C GLN A 280 12.41 -4.20 12.31
N PRO A 281 12.94 -4.55 13.49
CA PRO A 281 13.25 -3.63 14.60
C PRO A 281 13.99 -2.35 14.19
N GLN A 282 14.90 -2.45 13.23
CA GLN A 282 15.66 -1.30 12.74
C GLN A 282 14.76 -0.19 12.16
N LEU A 283 13.64 -0.54 11.53
CA LEU A 283 12.68 0.45 11.00
C LEU A 283 11.94 1.16 12.13
N TYR A 284 11.46 0.42 13.14
CA TYR A 284 10.83 1.00 14.33
C TYR A 284 11.78 1.94 15.08
N LYS A 285 13.07 1.57 15.18
CA LYS A 285 14.09 2.43 15.78
C LYS A 285 14.28 3.74 15.01
N PHE A 286 14.29 3.70 13.67
CA PHE A 286 14.34 4.92 12.86
C PHE A 286 13.11 5.79 13.06
N LEU A 287 11.92 5.18 13.06
CA LEU A 287 10.68 5.90 13.29
C LEU A 287 10.62 6.54 14.68
N LYS A 288 11.02 5.82 15.73
CA LYS A 288 11.09 6.34 17.11
C LYS A 288 12.02 7.55 17.23
N GLN A 289 13.11 7.55 16.47
CA GLN A 289 14.11 8.64 16.49
C GLN A 289 13.65 9.88 15.73
N ASP A 290 13.05 9.72 14.54
CA ASP A 290 12.72 10.85 13.66
C ASP A 290 11.28 11.34 13.80
N TYR A 291 10.34 10.43 14.08
CA TYR A 291 8.90 10.70 14.10
C TYR A 291 8.24 10.03 15.32
N PRO A 292 8.58 10.46 16.56
CA PRO A 292 8.09 9.84 17.78
C PRO A 292 6.57 9.83 17.90
N GLU A 293 5.88 10.82 17.33
CA GLU A 293 4.40 10.84 17.32
C GLU A 293 3.79 9.73 16.47
N VAL A 294 4.36 9.44 15.31
CA VAL A 294 3.93 8.33 14.44
C VAL A 294 4.28 7.00 15.11
N TYR A 295 5.47 6.90 15.73
CA TYR A 295 5.86 5.73 16.50
C TYR A 295 4.88 5.42 17.64
N ASN A 296 4.40 6.43 18.37
CA ASN A 296 3.40 6.24 19.42
C ASN A 296 2.06 5.74 18.86
N GLN A 297 1.62 6.24 17.70
CA GLN A 297 0.42 5.72 17.04
C GLN A 297 0.58 4.24 16.66
N VAL A 298 1.75 3.85 16.12
CA VAL A 298 2.09 2.44 15.85
C VAL A 298 2.02 1.61 17.12
N LYS A 299 2.55 2.08 18.26
CA LYS A 299 2.45 1.38 19.55
C LYS A 299 1.01 1.12 19.97
N GLU A 300 0.11 2.09 19.78
CA GLU A 300 -1.31 1.89 20.09
C GLU A 300 -1.95 0.84 19.17
N ARG A 301 -1.57 0.80 17.88
CA ARG A 301 -2.04 -0.25 16.94
C ARG A 301 -1.45 -1.63 17.22
N ILE A 302 -0.25 -1.70 17.78
CA ILE A 302 0.32 -2.97 18.25
C ILE A 302 -0.48 -3.47 19.46
N LYS A 303 -0.80 -2.56 20.39
CA LYS A 303 -1.58 -2.88 21.59
C LYS A 303 -3.04 -3.28 21.27
N ASP A 304 -3.64 -2.68 20.24
CA ASP A 304 -5.00 -3.03 19.78
C ASP A 304 -5.03 -4.32 18.92
N GLY A 305 -3.87 -4.87 18.57
CA GLY A 305 -3.72 -6.14 17.86
C GLY A 305 -3.87 -6.07 16.34
N ARG A 306 -4.00 -4.87 15.75
CA ARG A 306 -4.09 -4.70 14.29
C ARG A 306 -2.75 -4.48 13.62
N TRP A 307 -1.73 -4.13 14.39
CA TRP A 307 -0.34 -4.07 13.93
C TRP A 307 0.48 -5.19 14.56
N GLU A 308 0.86 -6.18 13.75
CA GLU A 308 1.69 -7.29 14.16
C GLU A 308 3.18 -6.91 14.09
N ALA A 309 3.79 -6.84 15.27
CA ALA A 309 5.22 -6.60 15.44
C ALA A 309 5.94 -7.94 15.67
N ASP A 310 6.13 -8.71 14.59
CA ASP A 310 6.80 -10.02 14.58
C ASP A 310 7.99 -10.03 13.59
N GLY A 311 8.66 -11.16 13.35
CA GLY A 311 9.75 -11.33 12.39
C GLY A 311 11.08 -11.80 13.02
N ALA A 312 11.21 -11.70 14.34
CA ALA A 312 12.31 -12.18 15.19
C ALA A 312 13.69 -11.51 15.01
N MET A 313 14.20 -11.37 13.78
CA MET A 313 15.54 -10.80 13.56
C MET A 313 15.55 -9.26 13.57
N TRP A 314 16.67 -8.65 13.99
CA TRP A 314 16.87 -7.20 13.96
C TRP A 314 16.79 -6.59 12.55
N LEU A 315 17.34 -7.32 11.57
CA LEU A 315 17.17 -7.11 10.14
C LEU A 315 16.74 -8.43 9.50
N GLU A 316 16.17 -8.36 8.30
CA GLU A 316 16.00 -9.53 7.44
C GLU A 316 17.36 -9.95 6.86
N ALA A 317 18.20 -10.57 7.69
CA ALA A 317 19.60 -10.80 7.40
C ALA A 317 19.82 -12.01 6.47
N ASP A 318 20.88 -11.93 5.65
CA ASP A 318 21.34 -13.07 4.87
C ASP A 318 21.71 -14.25 5.77
N CYS A 319 21.35 -15.46 5.35
CA CYS A 319 21.50 -16.67 6.16
C CYS A 319 22.66 -17.57 5.72
N ASN A 320 23.47 -17.17 4.73
CA ASN A 320 24.58 -17.97 4.20
C ASN A 320 25.96 -17.38 4.55
N LEU A 321 26.09 -16.06 4.47
CA LEU A 321 27.37 -15.37 4.61
C LEU A 321 27.77 -15.15 6.07
N ILE A 322 26.79 -15.00 6.95
CA ILE A 322 27.04 -14.65 8.35
C ILE A 322 27.26 -15.90 9.21
N SER A 323 28.02 -15.76 10.29
CA SER A 323 28.29 -16.86 11.22
C SER A 323 27.04 -17.23 12.03
N GLY A 324 27.07 -18.42 12.64
CA GLY A 324 26.01 -18.85 13.57
C GLY A 324 25.81 -17.87 14.74
N GLU A 325 26.89 -17.30 15.28
CA GLU A 325 26.79 -16.26 16.33
C GLU A 325 26.07 -15.02 15.79
N SER A 326 26.36 -14.59 14.56
CA SER A 326 25.64 -13.45 13.96
C SER A 326 24.15 -13.73 13.79
N LEU A 327 23.75 -14.94 13.37
CA LEU A 327 22.33 -15.33 13.31
C LEU A 327 21.66 -15.27 14.69
N VAL A 328 22.33 -15.82 15.71
CA VAL A 328 21.84 -15.78 17.10
C VAL A 328 21.69 -14.33 17.57
N ARG A 329 22.65 -13.44 17.24
CA ARG A 329 22.58 -12.02 17.61
C ARG A 329 21.45 -11.28 16.91
N GLN A 330 21.19 -11.58 15.63
CA GLN A 330 20.06 -11.00 14.91
C GLN A 330 18.75 -11.29 15.64
N ILE A 331 18.52 -12.55 16.03
CA ILE A 331 17.31 -12.97 16.75
C ILE A 331 17.30 -12.38 18.17
N LEU A 332 18.41 -12.48 18.91
CA LEU A 332 18.51 -11.99 20.28
C LEU A 332 18.22 -10.48 20.38
N PHE A 333 18.78 -9.68 19.48
CA PHE A 333 18.54 -8.24 19.50
C PHE A 333 17.16 -7.88 18.96
N GLY A 334 16.64 -8.61 17.98
CA GLY A 334 15.32 -8.35 17.43
C GLY A 334 14.20 -8.67 18.42
N THR A 335 14.17 -9.90 18.94
CA THR A 335 13.19 -10.34 19.95
C THR A 335 13.22 -9.45 21.20
N ARG A 336 14.41 -9.11 21.72
CA ARG A 336 14.55 -8.20 22.86
C ARG A 336 13.95 -6.83 22.58
N PHE A 337 14.15 -6.27 21.38
CA PHE A 337 13.56 -4.98 21.03
C PHE A 337 12.03 -5.03 21.05
N PHE A 338 11.43 -6.06 20.47
CA PHE A 338 9.97 -6.21 20.47
C PHE A 338 9.41 -6.41 21.89
N GLU A 339 10.10 -7.19 22.72
CA GLU A 339 9.73 -7.38 24.13
C GLU A 339 9.85 -6.08 24.93
N GLU A 340 10.98 -5.38 24.86
CA GLU A 340 11.22 -4.15 25.63
C GLU A 340 10.32 -2.98 25.18
N GLU A 341 10.11 -2.81 23.88
CA GLU A 341 9.37 -1.66 23.35
C GLU A 341 7.86 -1.88 23.34
N PHE A 342 7.40 -3.11 23.10
CA PHE A 342 5.99 -3.41 22.85
C PHE A 342 5.42 -4.52 23.75
N GLY A 343 6.24 -5.23 24.52
CA GLY A 343 5.79 -6.36 25.33
C GLY A 343 5.35 -7.57 24.51
N VAL A 344 5.83 -7.68 23.25
CA VAL A 344 5.44 -8.73 22.32
C VAL A 344 6.52 -9.82 22.29
N LYS A 345 6.09 -11.07 22.42
CA LYS A 345 6.93 -12.23 22.14
C LYS A 345 6.72 -12.66 20.69
N ASN A 346 7.78 -12.64 19.90
CA ASN A 346 7.74 -13.08 18.50
C ASN A 346 7.59 -14.60 18.39
N GLN A 347 6.87 -15.04 17.38
CA GLN A 347 6.66 -16.47 17.10
C GLN A 347 7.20 -16.89 15.74
N ILE A 348 7.44 -15.94 14.83
CA ILE A 348 7.74 -16.20 13.42
C ILE A 348 9.08 -15.57 13.06
N LEU A 349 9.99 -16.37 12.49
CA LEU A 349 11.05 -15.81 11.67
C LEU A 349 10.49 -15.50 10.28
N TRP A 350 10.37 -14.22 9.96
CA TRP A 350 9.88 -13.72 8.67
C TRP A 350 11.07 -13.28 7.79
N LEU A 351 11.39 -14.04 6.74
CA LEU A 351 12.48 -13.73 5.79
C LEU A 351 12.02 -13.91 4.34
N PRO A 352 11.12 -13.05 3.84
CA PRO A 352 10.54 -13.18 2.51
C PRO A 352 11.58 -13.05 1.41
N ASP A 353 12.57 -12.15 1.55
CA ASP A 353 13.48 -11.78 0.45
C ASP A 353 14.95 -12.18 0.66
N VAL A 354 15.21 -13.22 1.44
CA VAL A 354 16.58 -13.72 1.71
C VAL A 354 17.02 -14.82 0.73
N PHE A 355 18.27 -14.77 0.27
CA PHE A 355 18.77 -15.63 -0.83
C PHE A 355 19.35 -16.95 -0.32
N GLY A 356 18.50 -17.81 0.21
CA GLY A 356 18.86 -19.14 0.71
C GLY A 356 19.05 -19.18 2.22
N TYR A 357 19.01 -20.40 2.79
CA TYR A 357 18.84 -20.61 4.23
C TYR A 357 19.80 -21.68 4.75
N SER A 358 20.50 -21.38 5.84
CA SER A 358 21.40 -22.34 6.51
C SER A 358 20.63 -23.50 7.12
N ALA A 359 21.13 -24.73 6.96
CA ALA A 359 20.56 -25.94 7.55
C ALA A 359 20.67 -26.01 9.09
N ALA A 360 21.34 -25.04 9.73
CA ALA A 360 21.38 -24.88 11.18
C ALA A 360 20.23 -24.03 11.74
N LEU A 361 19.47 -23.32 10.89
CA LEU A 361 18.41 -22.43 11.33
C LEU A 361 17.33 -23.10 12.19
N PRO A 362 16.82 -24.32 11.88
CA PRO A 362 15.83 -24.97 12.74
C PRO A 362 16.28 -25.09 14.19
N GLN A 363 17.54 -25.50 14.42
CA GLN A 363 18.10 -25.59 15.77
C GLN A 363 18.19 -24.21 16.45
N ILE A 364 18.66 -23.19 15.72
CA ILE A 364 18.80 -21.83 16.26
C ILE A 364 17.44 -21.26 16.66
N LEU A 365 16.42 -21.43 15.80
CA LEU A 365 15.08 -20.89 16.00
C LEU A 365 14.38 -21.52 17.20
N VAL A 366 14.35 -22.85 17.29
CA VAL A 366 13.75 -23.56 18.42
C VAL A 366 14.45 -23.21 19.73
N LYS A 367 15.79 -23.08 19.73
CA LYS A 367 16.54 -22.63 20.92
C LYS A 367 16.35 -21.15 21.28
N SER A 368 15.78 -20.36 20.37
CA SER A 368 15.43 -18.96 20.59
C SER A 368 13.94 -18.77 20.87
N ASP A 369 13.21 -19.85 21.16
CA ASP A 369 11.75 -19.85 21.38
C ASP A 369 10.94 -19.29 20.20
N ILE A 370 11.39 -19.53 18.96
CA ILE A 370 10.66 -19.21 17.73
C ILE A 370 10.01 -20.48 17.17
N ASP A 371 8.70 -20.43 16.96
CA ASP A 371 7.87 -21.60 16.64
C ASP A 371 7.74 -21.86 15.14
N TYR A 372 7.82 -20.80 14.33
CA TYR A 372 7.50 -20.83 12.89
C TYR A 372 8.57 -20.16 12.03
N PHE A 373 8.71 -20.64 10.80
CA PHE A 373 9.52 -20.00 9.77
C PHE A 373 8.71 -19.71 8.52
N MET A 374 8.80 -18.49 7.98
CA MET A 374 8.07 -18.08 6.79
C MET A 374 8.98 -17.36 5.79
N THR A 375 8.86 -17.73 4.51
CA THR A 375 9.65 -17.16 3.41
C THR A 375 8.91 -17.26 2.07
N THR A 376 9.31 -16.48 1.05
CA THR A 376 8.93 -16.72 -0.35
C THR A 376 10.11 -17.09 -1.26
N LYS A 377 11.35 -16.68 -0.96
CA LYS A 377 12.39 -16.62 -2.01
C LYS A 377 12.80 -17.98 -2.57
N ILE A 378 12.75 -19.01 -1.74
CA ILE A 378 13.07 -20.38 -2.13
C ILE A 378 12.13 -20.94 -3.22
N SER A 379 10.93 -20.36 -3.36
CA SER A 379 9.96 -20.73 -4.39
C SER A 379 10.38 -20.27 -5.79
N TRP A 380 11.44 -19.45 -5.93
CA TRP A 380 11.97 -18.94 -7.20
C TRP A 380 12.92 -19.93 -7.90
N ASN A 381 13.03 -21.17 -7.41
CA ASN A 381 13.91 -22.17 -8.00
C ASN A 381 13.52 -22.50 -9.45
N GLN A 382 14.45 -22.27 -10.38
CA GLN A 382 14.28 -22.55 -11.81
C GLN A 382 14.26 -24.07 -12.11
N PHE A 383 15.13 -24.83 -11.45
CA PHE A 383 15.35 -26.25 -11.75
C PHE A 383 14.55 -27.20 -10.86
N ASN A 384 14.60 -26.98 -9.54
CA ASN A 384 13.99 -27.86 -8.55
C ASN A 384 12.93 -27.10 -7.75
N LYS A 385 11.66 -27.27 -8.13
CA LYS A 385 10.55 -26.80 -7.29
C LYS A 385 10.36 -27.75 -6.12
N LEU A 386 10.26 -27.20 -4.92
CA LEU A 386 9.83 -27.97 -3.77
C LEU A 386 8.35 -28.35 -3.93
N PRO A 387 7.97 -29.58 -3.58
CA PRO A 387 6.60 -30.07 -3.79
C PRO A 387 5.62 -29.62 -2.71
N TYR A 388 6.08 -28.97 -1.64
CA TYR A 388 5.27 -28.59 -0.48
C TYR A 388 5.45 -27.12 -0.15
N ASP A 389 4.34 -26.48 0.21
CA ASP A 389 4.32 -25.09 0.67
C ASP A 389 4.34 -25.03 2.20
N THR A 390 3.80 -26.03 2.89
CA THR A 390 3.82 -26.13 4.36
C THR A 390 4.38 -27.49 4.78
N PHE A 391 5.44 -27.50 5.59
CA PHE A 391 6.12 -28.73 5.99
C PHE A 391 6.96 -28.54 7.27
N MET A 392 7.36 -29.65 7.89
CA MET A 392 8.33 -29.63 8.99
C MET A 392 9.75 -29.60 8.42
N TRP A 393 10.45 -28.49 8.58
CA TRP A 393 11.83 -28.36 8.15
C TRP A 393 12.78 -28.92 9.21
N LYS A 394 13.48 -29.99 8.86
CA LYS A 394 14.47 -30.66 9.71
C LYS A 394 15.88 -30.10 9.49
N GLY A 395 16.50 -29.62 10.56
CA GLY A 395 17.89 -29.18 10.59
C GLY A 395 18.90 -30.33 10.65
N LEU A 396 20.19 -30.00 10.56
CA LEU A 396 21.29 -30.98 10.54
C LEU A 396 21.35 -31.87 11.80
N ASP A 397 20.92 -31.34 12.94
CA ASP A 397 20.90 -32.03 14.23
C ASP A 397 19.61 -32.83 14.48
N GLY A 398 18.67 -32.77 13.53
CA GLY A 398 17.37 -33.40 13.63
C GLY A 398 16.28 -32.56 14.30
N THR A 399 16.58 -31.32 14.72
CA THR A 399 15.55 -30.38 15.19
C THR A 399 14.60 -30.02 14.06
N GLU A 400 13.30 -29.91 14.33
CA GLU A 400 12.27 -29.65 13.33
C GLU A 400 11.52 -28.36 13.67
N ILE A 401 11.19 -27.55 12.66
CA ILE A 401 10.38 -26.33 12.79
C ILE A 401 9.30 -26.28 11.70
N LEU A 402 8.10 -25.83 12.05
CA LEU A 402 7.02 -25.67 11.07
C LEU A 402 7.37 -24.51 10.13
N THR A 403 7.43 -24.81 8.84
CA THR A 403 7.84 -23.86 7.81
C THR A 403 6.72 -23.70 6.79
N HIS A 404 6.48 -22.46 6.40
CA HIS A 404 5.58 -22.12 5.31
C HIS A 404 6.27 -21.27 4.24
N PHE A 405 6.13 -21.70 2.99
CA PHE A 405 6.57 -20.99 1.80
C PHE A 405 5.38 -20.28 1.18
N ILE A 406 5.47 -18.95 1.13
CA ILE A 406 4.51 -18.15 0.41
C ILE A 406 4.71 -18.38 -1.09
N THR A 407 3.70 -18.95 -1.74
CA THR A 407 3.73 -19.30 -3.16
C THR A 407 2.79 -18.46 -4.01
N THR A 408 2.25 -17.37 -3.46
CA THR A 408 1.46 -16.39 -4.21
C THR A 408 2.25 -15.85 -5.39
N ARG A 409 1.59 -15.62 -6.52
CA ARG A 409 2.21 -15.15 -7.76
C ARG A 409 1.48 -13.92 -8.25
N ASP A 410 2.21 -13.05 -8.92
CA ASP A 410 1.59 -11.97 -9.67
C ASP A 410 0.81 -12.56 -10.86
N TYR A 411 -0.45 -12.19 -10.99
CA TYR A 411 -1.30 -12.64 -12.09
C TYR A 411 -0.92 -11.94 -13.41
N GLU A 412 -0.37 -10.73 -13.36
CA GLU A 412 -0.06 -9.91 -14.55
C GLU A 412 1.36 -10.12 -15.12
N ALA A 413 2.00 -11.25 -14.80
CA ALA A 413 3.21 -11.63 -15.52
C ALA A 413 2.86 -12.01 -16.97
N VAL A 414 2.75 -11.02 -17.88
CA VAL A 414 3.47 -10.84 -19.17
C VAL A 414 3.02 -9.55 -19.86
N SER A 415 3.83 -8.49 -19.78
CA SER A 415 3.95 -7.54 -20.90
C SER A 415 5.33 -6.86 -21.02
N ALA A 416 6.17 -6.91 -19.99
CA ALA A 416 7.49 -6.24 -20.03
C ALA A 416 8.66 -7.11 -20.55
N SER A 417 8.48 -8.43 -20.79
CA SER A 417 9.52 -9.25 -21.43
C SER A 417 8.95 -10.55 -22.00
N PRO A 418 9.25 -10.93 -23.27
CA PRO A 418 8.83 -12.19 -23.88
C PRO A 418 9.29 -13.47 -23.16
N ALA A 419 10.12 -13.37 -22.12
CA ALA A 419 10.56 -14.49 -21.29
C ALA A 419 9.65 -14.80 -20.09
N SER A 420 8.60 -14.00 -19.85
CA SER A 420 7.86 -14.01 -18.57
C SER A 420 6.62 -14.91 -18.48
N SER A 421 6.20 -15.58 -19.57
CA SER A 421 5.03 -16.49 -19.53
C SER A 421 5.27 -17.78 -18.73
N ALA A 422 6.52 -18.03 -18.32
CA ALA A 422 6.95 -19.19 -17.54
C ALA A 422 7.53 -18.79 -16.18
N SER A 423 6.94 -17.81 -15.48
CA SER A 423 7.77 -17.01 -14.57
C SER A 423 8.46 -17.72 -13.40
N HIS A 424 8.13 -18.87 -12.82
CA HIS A 424 8.70 -19.40 -11.53
C HIS A 424 8.72 -18.44 -10.31
N PHE A 425 8.61 -17.12 -10.49
CA PHE A 425 8.62 -16.12 -9.45
C PHE A 425 7.33 -16.18 -8.65
N THR A 426 7.48 -16.10 -7.34
CA THR A 426 6.43 -15.88 -6.36
C THR A 426 6.69 -14.55 -5.66
N THR A 427 5.71 -14.01 -4.98
CA THR A 427 5.80 -12.74 -4.25
C THR A 427 5.12 -12.92 -2.92
N TYR A 428 5.65 -12.31 -1.87
CA TYR A 428 4.99 -12.24 -0.56
C TYR A 428 3.82 -11.25 -0.56
N ASN A 429 3.75 -10.37 -1.56
CA ASN A 429 2.61 -9.52 -1.86
C ASN A 429 1.84 -10.13 -3.03
N GLY A 430 0.85 -10.97 -2.75
CA GLY A 430 -0.09 -11.45 -3.77
C GLY A 430 -1.09 -10.35 -4.15
N TYR A 431 -1.42 -10.22 -5.43
CA TYR A 431 -2.63 -9.51 -5.84
C TYR A 431 -3.81 -10.45 -5.61
N LEU A 432 -4.74 -10.05 -4.74
CA LEU A 432 -5.97 -10.78 -4.44
C LEU A 432 -7.07 -10.46 -5.44
#